data_AF-A0A2K9NUM3-F1
#
_entry.id   AF-A0A2K9NUM3-F1
#
_cell.length_a   1.000
_cell.length_b   1.000
_cell.length_c   1.000
_cell.angle_alpha   90.00
_cell.angle_beta   90.00
_cell.angle_gamma   90.00
#
_symmetry.space_group_name_H-M   'P 1'
#
loop_
_entity.id
_entity.type
_entity.pdbx_description
1 polymer ?
#
loop_
_entity_poly.entity_id
_entity_poly.type
_entity_poly.pdbx_seq_one_letter_code
_entity_poly.pdbx_strand_id
1 'polypeptide(L)'
;MKTLITYSIIFINFFSQSAFAGSNPVSEKVTGKTKVVSYDYNDDKKIDLIETYESGELVKKEQDLDFDGVMDETREIKAYVSDTEPVETITRKDRKLKVYRNEKLKLFITTTEIDTDGDGKYDKTITDHEAIGQKKGEACDPTISPFLNAATVLEADITKAMGKLNNGFIKTDFGYKIHQSCFSSWGVKTFSSIMSQSMGQGLSCLSDLAQKNTKANPKAPNGALNNLMGLKRLIEKDHVSIVCNEAGYDWKGTAGHASTSKEDKITNPKANHPFISLSPAYPKKPGKGTEEEVAELTKTIFHEQLHNLGIRHGEGIEYPYSCETCCLPTKDDSKEAVTAACKICSGQYESNKAGAESYVKDAVVWGEVTYNSNQSLKAVVNYIKENPKSQSGIILFARANAGIMAPVGTEMAKILKSKFPKLSKDEQTNLDMALQYKDSAHISAQASKARVLAEANIALYYDNDPAKALSVLESNKAILKSIVAQSKKKPANTAEKYTFQQMFTDSKKALVDIWLQNYPKNVDDAKSDKAYTILKEVGLI
;
A
#
# COMPACT_ATOMS: atom_id res chain seq x y z
N MET A 1 -24.54 -32.40 -30.68
CA MET A 1 -24.24 -30.95 -30.63
C MET A 1 -24.72 -30.44 -29.28
N LYS A 2 -23.81 -30.25 -28.32
CA LYS A 2 -24.12 -29.67 -27.01
C LYS A 2 -23.37 -28.36 -26.90
N THR A 3 -24.14 -27.30 -26.69
CA THR A 3 -23.73 -25.90 -26.61
C THR A 3 -22.73 -25.72 -25.46
N LEU A 4 -21.52 -25.25 -25.77
CA LEU A 4 -20.58 -24.74 -24.78
C LEU A 4 -21.15 -23.44 -24.22
N ILE A 5 -21.41 -23.42 -22.91
CA ILE A 5 -21.62 -22.18 -22.17
C ILE A 5 -20.28 -21.86 -21.50
N THR A 6 -19.57 -20.90 -22.07
CA THR A 6 -18.40 -20.25 -21.48
C THR A 6 -18.87 -19.28 -20.40
N TYR A 7 -18.55 -19.57 -19.14
CA TYR A 7 -18.56 -18.57 -18.07
C TYR A 7 -17.10 -18.32 -17.64
N SER A 8 -16.72 -17.05 -17.63
CA SER A 8 -15.44 -16.55 -17.14
C SER A 8 -15.76 -15.26 -16.40
N ILE A 9 -15.77 -15.27 -15.08
CA ILE A 9 -15.85 -14.05 -14.26
C ILE A 9 -15.04 -14.31 -12.97
N ILE A 10 -13.83 -13.76 -12.90
CA ILE A 10 -13.00 -13.66 -11.67
C ILE A 10 -12.31 -12.30 -11.73
N PHE A 11 -12.58 -11.41 -10.76
CA PHE A 11 -12.09 -10.04 -10.74
C PHE A 11 -11.41 -9.66 -9.40
N ILE A 12 -10.89 -8.42 -9.25
CA ILE A 12 -9.75 -8.06 -8.37
C ILE A 12 -10.07 -6.93 -7.38
N ASN A 13 -9.43 -7.01 -6.21
CA ASN A 13 -9.24 -5.95 -5.22
C ASN A 13 -8.28 -4.88 -5.73
N PHE A 14 -8.74 -3.66 -6.06
CA PHE A 14 -7.95 -2.42 -5.95
C PHE A 14 -8.89 -1.18 -5.91
N PHE A 15 -8.59 -0.24 -5.01
CA PHE A 15 -9.21 1.10 -4.80
C PHE A 15 -10.72 1.19 -4.52
N SER A 16 -11.09 1.39 -3.24
CA SER A 16 -12.44 1.82 -2.83
C SER A 16 -12.44 2.51 -1.46
N GLN A 17 -11.59 3.51 -1.28
CA GLN A 17 -11.70 4.38 -0.12
C GLN A 17 -11.98 5.79 -0.62
N SER A 18 -13.26 6.12 -0.71
CA SER A 18 -13.68 7.50 -0.93
C SER A 18 -14.47 8.04 0.26
N ALA A 19 -13.87 8.93 1.01
CA ALA A 19 -14.63 10.00 1.62
C ALA A 19 -14.64 11.12 0.56
N PHE A 20 -15.74 11.79 0.26
CA PHE A 20 -15.67 13.10 -0.39
C PHE A 20 -16.43 14.11 0.46
N ALA A 21 -15.88 15.31 0.58
CA ALA A 21 -16.63 16.52 0.86
C ALA A 21 -16.31 17.54 -0.22
N GLY A 22 -17.39 18.04 -0.78
CA GLY A 22 -17.47 19.05 -1.81
C GLY A 22 -18.69 18.80 -2.69
N SER A 23 -19.26 17.59 -2.67
CA SER A 23 -20.72 17.47 -2.68
C SER A 23 -21.22 17.75 -1.27
N ASN A 24 -22.07 18.77 -1.13
CA ASN A 24 -22.96 18.80 0.02
C ASN A 24 -23.69 17.46 0.06
N PRO A 25 -23.91 16.87 1.25
CA PRO A 25 -24.70 15.66 1.31
C PRO A 25 -26.04 15.92 0.60
N VAL A 26 -26.37 15.05 -0.36
CA VAL A 26 -27.63 15.14 -1.11
C VAL A 26 -28.79 14.91 -0.16
N SER A 27 -28.57 14.08 0.86
CA SER A 27 -29.47 13.96 2.00
C SER A 27 -28.74 13.64 3.29
N GLU A 28 -29.32 14.09 4.40
CA GLU A 28 -28.93 13.73 5.76
C GLU A 28 -30.19 13.34 6.54
N LYS A 29 -30.19 12.15 7.15
CA LYS A 29 -31.29 11.66 7.97
C LYS A 29 -30.78 11.27 9.35
N VAL A 30 -31.36 11.84 10.40
CA VAL A 30 -31.07 11.49 11.79
C VAL A 30 -32.27 10.75 12.38
N THR A 31 -32.04 9.58 12.96
CA THR A 31 -33.07 8.75 13.63
C THR A 31 -32.49 8.21 14.94
N GLY A 32 -32.85 8.86 16.06
CA GLY A 32 -32.27 8.54 17.37
C GLY A 32 -30.77 8.83 17.41
N LYS A 33 -29.96 7.81 17.73
CA LYS A 33 -28.49 7.91 17.73
C LYS A 33 -27.87 7.65 16.36
N THR A 34 -28.67 7.27 15.37
CA THR A 34 -28.20 6.93 14.03
C THR A 34 -28.30 8.14 13.13
N LYS A 35 -27.22 8.46 12.40
CA LYS A 35 -27.18 9.49 11.36
C LYS A 35 -26.74 8.84 10.04
N VAL A 36 -27.55 8.96 9.00
CA VAL A 36 -27.25 8.48 7.65
C VAL A 36 -27.00 9.69 6.76
N VAL A 37 -25.90 9.67 6.01
CA VAL A 37 -25.52 10.74 5.09
C VAL A 37 -25.28 10.14 3.72
N SER A 38 -25.87 10.74 2.69
CA SER A 38 -25.76 10.27 1.31
C SER A 38 -25.13 11.33 0.42
N TYR A 39 -24.32 10.89 -0.54
CA TYR A 39 -23.55 11.75 -1.43
C TYR A 39 -23.70 11.31 -2.89
N ASP A 40 -23.72 12.29 -3.78
CA ASP A 40 -23.61 12.16 -5.24
C ASP A 40 -22.35 12.95 -5.62
N TYR A 41 -21.33 12.27 -6.13
CA TYR A 41 -20.00 12.81 -6.42
C TYR A 41 -19.85 13.25 -7.86
N ASN A 42 -20.65 12.72 -8.79
CA ASN A 42 -20.58 13.03 -10.22
C ASN A 42 -21.75 13.91 -10.71
N ASP A 43 -22.67 14.29 -9.80
CA ASP A 43 -23.89 15.09 -10.04
C ASP A 43 -24.84 14.43 -11.07
N ASP A 44 -24.86 13.08 -11.11
CA ASP A 44 -25.74 12.31 -12.01
C ASP A 44 -27.11 11.98 -11.40
N LYS A 45 -27.35 12.45 -10.16
CA LYS A 45 -28.56 12.26 -9.34
C LYS A 45 -28.72 10.85 -8.77
N LYS A 46 -27.68 10.04 -8.80
CA LYS A 46 -27.61 8.76 -8.10
C LYS A 46 -26.71 8.91 -6.88
N ILE A 47 -26.93 8.05 -5.89
CA ILE A 47 -26.14 8.09 -4.66
C ILE A 47 -24.92 7.23 -4.85
N ASP A 48 -23.75 7.83 -4.70
CA ASP A 48 -22.46 7.18 -4.85
C ASP A 48 -21.88 6.70 -3.52
N LEU A 49 -22.27 7.37 -2.43
CA LEU A 49 -21.84 6.99 -1.10
C LEU A 49 -22.97 7.14 -0.08
N ILE A 50 -23.12 6.13 0.79
CA ILE A 50 -23.93 6.20 2.00
C ILE A 50 -23.02 5.93 3.20
N GLU A 51 -23.03 6.83 4.17
CA GLU A 51 -22.37 6.64 5.45
C GLU A 51 -23.39 6.57 6.57
N THR A 52 -23.30 5.54 7.39
CA THR A 52 -24.11 5.38 8.59
C THR A 52 -23.24 5.57 9.81
N TYR A 53 -23.67 6.51 10.64
CA TYR A 53 -23.07 6.82 11.91
C TYR A 53 -23.97 6.37 13.06
N GLU A 54 -23.39 5.83 14.12
CA GLU A 54 -24.07 5.58 15.39
C GLU A 54 -23.35 6.32 16.51
N SER A 55 -24.08 7.17 17.24
CA SER A 55 -23.51 8.02 18.30
C SER A 55 -22.33 8.89 17.84
N GLY A 56 -22.29 9.25 16.55
CA GLY A 56 -21.21 10.02 15.92
C GLY A 56 -20.04 9.18 15.40
N GLU A 57 -20.06 7.86 15.60
CA GLU A 57 -19.03 6.94 15.10
C GLU A 57 -19.46 6.36 13.76
N LEU A 58 -18.52 6.21 12.81
CA LEU A 58 -18.86 5.67 11.48
C LEU A 58 -18.90 4.15 11.63
N VAL A 59 -20.05 3.53 11.42
CA VAL A 59 -20.25 2.08 11.63
C VAL A 59 -20.49 1.32 10.33
N LYS A 60 -20.99 2.00 9.30
CA LYS A 60 -21.21 1.40 7.97
C LYS A 60 -20.97 2.44 6.88
N LYS A 61 -20.40 1.98 5.77
CA LYS A 61 -20.19 2.75 4.57
C LYS A 61 -20.59 1.89 3.36
N GLU A 62 -21.40 2.41 2.47
CA GLU A 62 -21.82 1.76 1.22
C GLU A 62 -21.37 2.65 0.06
N GLN A 63 -20.78 2.07 -0.98
CA GLN A 63 -20.19 2.83 -2.08
C GLN A 63 -20.49 2.19 -3.44
N ASP A 64 -20.94 3.01 -4.39
CA ASP A 64 -20.99 2.76 -5.83
C ASP A 64 -19.63 3.21 -6.42
N LEU A 65 -18.88 2.26 -6.99
CA LEU A 65 -17.50 2.46 -7.42
C LEU A 65 -17.39 2.85 -8.89
N ASP A 66 -18.41 2.54 -9.70
CA ASP A 66 -18.43 2.79 -11.14
C ASP A 66 -19.51 3.80 -11.58
N PHE A 67 -20.24 4.37 -10.62
CA PHE A 67 -21.27 5.38 -10.80
C PHE A 67 -22.46 4.87 -11.64
N ASP A 68 -22.81 3.59 -11.52
CA ASP A 68 -23.93 3.00 -12.26
C ASP A 68 -25.28 3.12 -11.54
N GLY A 69 -25.29 3.51 -10.26
CA GLY A 69 -26.42 3.63 -9.36
C GLY A 69 -26.63 2.45 -8.41
N VAL A 70 -25.70 1.49 -8.39
CA VAL A 70 -25.74 0.29 -7.56
C VAL A 70 -24.56 0.27 -6.60
N MET A 71 -24.83 0.03 -5.31
CA MET A 71 -23.77 -0.07 -4.30
C MET A 71 -22.94 -1.35 -4.51
N ASP A 72 -21.66 -1.19 -4.82
CA ASP A 72 -20.71 -2.28 -5.08
C ASP A 72 -20.04 -2.82 -3.81
N GLU A 73 -19.81 -1.93 -2.84
CA GLU A 73 -19.07 -2.22 -1.62
C GLU A 73 -19.88 -1.81 -0.38
N THR A 74 -19.88 -2.66 0.63
CA THR A 74 -20.31 -2.35 2.00
C THR A 74 -19.16 -2.59 2.97
N ARG A 75 -18.76 -1.56 3.70
CA ARG A 75 -17.74 -1.61 4.75
C ARG A 75 -18.38 -1.39 6.11
N GLU A 76 -18.30 -2.38 6.97
CA GLU A 76 -18.72 -2.32 8.36
C GLU A 76 -17.49 -2.11 9.25
N ILE A 77 -17.56 -1.13 10.14
CA ILE A 77 -16.49 -0.77 11.07
C ILE A 77 -16.99 -1.03 12.48
N LYS A 78 -16.17 -1.74 13.27
CA LYS A 78 -16.48 -2.13 14.64
C LYS A 78 -15.36 -1.68 15.55
N ALA A 79 -15.73 -1.20 16.72
CA ALA A 79 -14.77 -0.92 17.78
C ALA A 79 -13.97 -2.20 18.09
N TYR A 80 -12.68 -2.03 18.38
CA TYR A 80 -11.83 -3.16 18.78
C TYR A 80 -12.33 -3.75 20.11
N VAL A 81 -12.74 -5.02 20.05
CA VAL A 81 -13.16 -5.81 21.22
C VAL A 81 -12.05 -6.78 21.63
N SER A 82 -11.43 -7.47 20.67
CA SER A 82 -10.39 -8.47 20.91
C SER A 82 -9.59 -8.77 19.65
N ASP A 83 -8.40 -9.38 19.80
CA ASP A 83 -7.56 -9.86 18.69
C ASP A 83 -8.27 -10.93 17.80
N THR A 84 -9.42 -11.47 18.23
CA THR A 84 -10.20 -12.50 17.51
C THR A 84 -11.42 -11.97 16.77
N GLU A 85 -11.79 -10.70 16.97
CA GLU A 85 -12.91 -10.08 16.27
C GLU A 85 -12.41 -9.10 15.22
N PRO A 86 -13.02 -9.08 14.02
CA PRO A 86 -12.62 -8.13 13.01
C PRO A 86 -13.07 -6.72 13.42
N VAL A 87 -12.13 -5.78 13.38
CA VAL A 87 -12.40 -4.34 13.54
C VAL A 87 -13.05 -3.76 12.29
N GLU A 88 -12.95 -4.48 11.17
CA GLU A 88 -13.49 -4.03 9.89
C GLU A 88 -13.87 -5.22 9.03
N THR A 89 -15.02 -5.11 8.36
CA THR A 89 -15.49 -6.10 7.38
C THR A 89 -15.90 -5.39 6.11
N ILE A 90 -15.24 -5.68 5.00
CA ILE A 90 -15.55 -5.11 3.68
C ILE A 90 -16.18 -6.23 2.85
N THR A 91 -17.44 -6.06 2.48
CA THR A 91 -18.22 -6.99 1.66
C THR A 91 -18.43 -6.39 0.29
N ARG A 92 -18.13 -7.17 -0.75
CA ARG A 92 -18.50 -6.90 -2.14
C ARG A 92 -19.19 -8.13 -2.69
N LYS A 93 -19.70 -8.01 -3.92
CA LYS A 93 -20.33 -9.12 -4.63
C LYS A 93 -19.48 -10.39 -4.68
N ASP A 94 -18.17 -10.26 -4.88
CA ASP A 94 -17.25 -11.37 -5.11
C ASP A 94 -16.27 -11.65 -3.95
N ARG A 95 -16.31 -10.87 -2.87
CA ARG A 95 -15.33 -11.00 -1.78
C ARG A 95 -15.82 -10.45 -0.46
N LYS A 96 -15.18 -10.92 0.61
CA LYS A 96 -15.34 -10.42 1.96
C LYS A 96 -14.00 -10.33 2.67
N LEU A 97 -13.53 -9.11 2.94
CA LEU A 97 -12.34 -8.85 3.71
C LEU A 97 -12.73 -8.70 5.18
N LYS A 98 -11.95 -9.27 6.08
CA LYS A 98 -12.05 -9.07 7.53
C LYS A 98 -10.68 -8.64 8.02
N VAL A 99 -10.62 -7.52 8.70
CA VAL A 99 -9.38 -6.98 9.25
C VAL A 99 -9.39 -7.11 10.76
N TYR A 100 -8.36 -7.74 11.30
CA TYR A 100 -8.13 -7.95 12.72
C TYR A 100 -6.96 -7.07 13.15
N ARG A 101 -7.09 -6.42 14.29
CA ARG A 101 -5.99 -5.71 14.95
C ARG A 101 -5.37 -6.66 15.96
N ASN A 102 -4.07 -6.93 15.84
CA ASN A 102 -3.35 -7.74 16.82
C ASN A 102 -2.40 -6.86 17.64
N GLU A 103 -2.83 -6.47 18.84
CA GLU A 103 -2.07 -5.54 19.70
C GLU A 103 -0.76 -6.15 20.21
N LYS A 104 -0.75 -7.48 20.40
CA LYS A 104 0.43 -8.20 20.91
C LYS A 104 1.56 -8.25 19.88
N LEU A 105 1.22 -8.48 18.62
CA LEU A 105 2.19 -8.59 17.52
C LEU A 105 2.47 -7.25 16.85
N LYS A 106 1.68 -6.21 17.14
CA LYS A 106 1.71 -4.91 16.47
C LYS A 106 1.52 -5.04 14.96
N LEU A 107 0.53 -5.86 14.59
CA LEU A 107 0.17 -6.15 13.21
C LEU A 107 -1.34 -5.94 12.98
N PHE A 108 -1.68 -5.58 11.75
CA PHE A 108 -2.99 -5.91 11.19
C PHE A 108 -2.92 -7.27 10.50
N ILE A 109 -3.97 -8.06 10.69
CA ILE A 109 -4.16 -9.34 10.00
C ILE A 109 -5.39 -9.18 9.13
N THR A 110 -5.25 -9.36 7.82
CA THR A 110 -6.38 -9.23 6.88
C THR A 110 -6.68 -10.58 6.28
N THR A 111 -7.90 -11.09 6.49
CA THR A 111 -8.39 -12.29 5.81
C THR A 111 -9.34 -11.90 4.70
N THR A 112 -9.01 -12.25 3.46
CA THR A 112 -9.82 -11.99 2.27
C THR A 112 -10.48 -13.27 1.80
N GLU A 113 -11.79 -13.39 2.02
CA GLU A 113 -12.64 -14.43 1.46
C GLU A 113 -13.04 -14.04 0.02
N ILE A 114 -13.00 -14.94 -0.96
CA ILE A 114 -13.25 -14.65 -2.39
C ILE A 114 -14.24 -15.69 -2.93
N ASP A 115 -15.17 -15.29 -3.78
CA ASP A 115 -16.06 -16.16 -4.56
C ASP A 115 -15.55 -16.16 -6.00
N THR A 116 -14.82 -17.22 -6.37
CA THR A 116 -14.12 -17.31 -7.65
C THR A 116 -14.96 -17.90 -8.78
N ASP A 117 -16.18 -18.37 -8.52
CA ASP A 117 -17.07 -18.88 -9.58
C ASP A 117 -18.39 -18.11 -9.68
N GLY A 118 -18.63 -17.18 -8.75
CA GLY A 118 -19.81 -16.32 -8.72
C GLY A 118 -21.07 -17.05 -8.25
N ASP A 119 -20.93 -18.16 -7.52
CA ASP A 119 -22.07 -18.94 -7.00
C ASP A 119 -22.68 -18.35 -5.72
N GLY A 120 -22.09 -17.27 -5.19
CA GLY A 120 -22.49 -16.60 -3.97
C GLY A 120 -21.85 -17.19 -2.71
N LYS A 121 -20.93 -18.14 -2.83
CA LYS A 121 -20.19 -18.75 -1.70
C LYS A 121 -18.71 -18.46 -1.85
N TYR A 122 -18.09 -18.06 -0.73
CA TYR A 122 -16.66 -17.85 -0.71
C TYR A 122 -15.91 -19.18 -0.71
N ASP A 123 -15.35 -19.54 -1.86
CA ASP A 123 -14.48 -20.70 -2.07
C ASP A 123 -12.99 -20.35 -1.92
N LYS A 124 -12.68 -19.03 -1.87
CA LYS A 124 -11.44 -18.24 -1.68
C LYS A 124 -11.05 -17.74 -0.28
N THR A 125 -9.83 -17.83 0.26
CA THR A 125 -9.42 -17.25 1.56
C THR A 125 -7.92 -17.00 1.54
N ILE A 126 -7.50 -15.77 1.73
CA ILE A 126 -6.09 -15.33 1.76
C ILE A 126 -5.88 -14.58 3.07
N THR A 127 -4.75 -14.81 3.76
CA THR A 127 -4.43 -14.08 5.00
C THR A 127 -3.13 -13.31 4.84
N ASP A 128 -3.18 -11.99 4.97
CA ASP A 128 -2.02 -11.10 4.93
C ASP A 128 -1.76 -10.44 6.30
N HIS A 129 -0.51 -10.03 6.53
CA HIS A 129 -0.08 -9.41 7.78
C HIS A 129 0.72 -8.14 7.47
N GLU A 130 0.43 -7.07 8.19
CA GLU A 130 1.05 -5.76 8.00
C GLU A 130 1.45 -5.14 9.33
N ALA A 131 2.64 -4.53 9.37
CA ALA A 131 3.05 -3.76 10.53
C ALA A 131 2.22 -2.48 10.62
N ILE A 132 1.94 -2.05 11.85
CA ILE A 132 1.12 -0.86 12.12
C ILE A 132 1.86 0.46 11.79
N GLY A 133 3.16 0.45 11.46
CA GLY A 133 3.97 1.67 11.23
C GLY A 133 4.87 1.67 9.98
N GLN A 134 5.16 2.87 9.48
CA GLN A 134 6.01 3.14 8.31
C GLN A 134 7.52 2.95 8.60
N LYS A 135 8.31 2.55 7.58
CA LYS A 135 9.78 2.50 7.63
C LYS A 135 10.42 3.65 6.82
N LYS A 136 11.57 4.14 7.28
CA LYS A 136 12.33 5.30 6.78
C LYS A 136 13.03 4.99 5.44
N GLY A 137 12.80 5.83 4.44
CA GLY A 137 13.51 5.88 3.15
C GLY A 137 14.41 7.12 3.03
N GLU A 138 15.27 7.18 2.01
CA GLU A 138 16.35 8.17 1.84
C GLU A 138 15.88 9.51 1.22
N ALA A 139 16.54 10.61 1.62
CA ALA A 139 16.09 12.00 1.45
C ALA A 139 16.85 12.76 0.32
N CYS A 140 16.23 13.80 -0.31
CA CYS A 140 16.94 14.88 -1.04
C CYS A 140 16.13 16.15 -1.47
N ASP A 141 16.81 17.29 -1.33
CA ASP A 141 16.79 18.72 -1.82
C ASP A 141 15.61 19.34 -2.64
N PRO A 142 15.09 20.54 -2.27
CA PRO A 142 13.96 21.24 -2.90
C PRO A 142 14.33 22.46 -3.77
N THR A 143 13.63 22.65 -4.90
CA THR A 143 13.35 24.01 -5.40
C THR A 143 11.97 24.16 -6.07
N ILE A 144 11.38 25.35 -5.84
CA ILE A 144 10.31 26.11 -6.57
C ILE A 144 8.81 25.92 -6.16
N SER A 145 8.30 26.88 -5.36
CA SER A 145 7.29 27.96 -5.61
C SER A 145 6.13 27.81 -6.64
N PRO A 146 5.02 28.59 -6.55
CA PRO A 146 4.16 28.88 -5.39
C PRO A 146 2.66 28.57 -5.68
N PHE A 147 1.94 28.05 -4.68
CA PHE A 147 0.53 28.38 -4.50
C PHE A 147 0.44 29.41 -3.37
N LEU A 148 -0.07 30.59 -3.70
CA LEU A 148 -0.05 31.77 -2.86
C LEU A 148 -0.93 31.62 -1.60
N ASN A 149 -0.38 32.18 -0.51
CA ASN A 149 -1.02 32.68 0.72
C ASN A 149 -1.39 31.73 1.86
N ALA A 150 -1.18 30.41 1.79
CA ALA A 150 -1.36 29.58 2.99
C ALA A 150 -0.27 29.80 4.05
N ALA A 151 0.99 30.00 3.65
CA ALA A 151 2.09 30.25 4.58
C ALA A 151 1.95 31.57 5.37
N THR A 152 1.52 32.65 4.70
CA THR A 152 1.33 33.96 5.34
C THR A 152 0.12 33.99 6.27
N VAL A 153 -0.96 33.29 5.91
CA VAL A 153 -2.13 33.11 6.79
C VAL A 153 -1.75 32.26 8.01
N LEU A 154 -1.01 31.16 7.82
CA LEU A 154 -0.57 30.29 8.91
C LEU A 154 0.38 30.99 9.89
N GLU A 155 1.35 31.76 9.40
CA GLU A 155 2.25 32.54 10.27
C GLU A 155 1.48 33.57 11.11
N ALA A 156 0.49 34.24 10.51
CA ALA A 156 -0.37 35.19 11.21
C ALA A 156 -1.27 34.52 12.25
N ASP A 157 -1.88 33.38 11.90
CA ASP A 157 -2.72 32.58 12.79
C ASP A 157 -1.92 32.03 13.97
N ILE A 158 -0.72 31.49 13.73
CA ILE A 158 0.15 30.98 14.78
C ILE A 158 0.55 32.11 15.73
N THR A 159 0.99 33.26 15.20
CA THR A 159 1.42 34.40 16.03
C THR A 159 0.27 34.89 16.92
N LYS A 160 -0.97 34.88 16.41
CA LYS A 160 -2.17 35.25 17.17
C LYS A 160 -2.62 34.17 18.16
N ALA A 161 -2.41 32.90 17.83
CA ALA A 161 -2.89 31.75 18.60
C ALA A 161 -1.90 31.24 19.67
N MET A 162 -0.61 31.55 19.57
CA MET A 162 0.41 31.15 20.56
C MET A 162 0.10 31.63 21.99
N GLY A 163 -0.70 32.70 22.15
CA GLY A 163 -1.19 33.15 23.46
C GLY A 163 -2.43 32.41 24.00
N LYS A 164 -3.01 31.47 23.26
CA LYS A 164 -4.28 30.78 23.58
C LYS A 164 -4.22 29.28 23.27
N LEU A 165 -3.14 28.62 23.68
CA LEU A 165 -2.98 27.18 23.46
C LEU A 165 -4.01 26.38 24.27
N ASN A 166 -4.76 25.51 23.60
CA ASN A 166 -5.61 24.51 24.25
C ASN A 166 -4.88 23.16 24.22
N ASN A 167 -4.41 22.69 25.38
CA ASN A 167 -3.62 21.46 25.50
C ASN A 167 -2.40 21.41 24.55
N GLY A 168 -1.78 22.57 24.28
CA GLY A 168 -0.62 22.68 23.41
C GLY A 168 -0.91 22.66 21.90
N PHE A 169 -2.18 22.58 21.47
CA PHE A 169 -2.54 22.63 20.05
C PHE A 169 -2.92 24.03 19.59
N ILE A 170 -2.50 24.37 18.37
CA ILE A 170 -2.93 25.53 17.60
C ILE A 170 -3.86 25.05 16.48
N LYS A 171 -5.10 25.53 16.47
CA LYS A 171 -6.02 25.31 15.35
C LYS A 171 -5.68 26.29 14.23
N THR A 172 -5.56 25.79 13.01
CA THR A 172 -5.32 26.60 11.80
C THR A 172 -6.62 26.79 11.03
N ASP A 173 -6.72 27.87 10.26
CA ASP A 173 -7.91 28.17 9.47
C ASP A 173 -8.11 27.22 8.28
N PHE A 174 -7.04 26.54 7.85
CA PHE A 174 -7.09 25.51 6.79
C PHE A 174 -7.21 24.09 7.38
N GLY A 175 -7.76 23.94 8.58
CA GLY A 175 -8.28 22.66 9.06
C GLY A 175 -7.29 21.73 9.76
N TYR A 176 -6.23 22.26 10.39
CA TYR A 176 -5.28 21.46 11.17
C TYR A 176 -5.27 21.85 12.64
N LYS A 177 -4.90 20.91 13.51
CA LYS A 177 -4.55 21.15 14.91
C LYS A 177 -3.08 20.81 15.09
N ILE A 178 -2.20 21.80 15.11
CA ILE A 178 -0.74 21.57 15.18
C ILE A 178 -0.29 21.70 16.63
N HIS A 179 0.33 20.66 17.18
CA HIS A 179 0.90 20.68 18.51
C HIS A 179 2.16 21.55 18.58
N GLN A 180 2.34 22.29 19.67
CA GLN A 180 3.45 23.21 19.91
C GLN A 180 4.84 22.58 19.76
N SER A 181 4.93 21.25 19.91
CA SER A 181 6.15 20.50 19.67
C SER A 181 6.67 20.68 18.25
N CYS A 182 5.78 20.77 17.26
CA CYS A 182 6.20 20.90 15.88
C CYS A 182 6.92 22.23 15.61
N PHE A 183 6.40 23.32 16.18
CA PHE A 183 7.06 24.61 16.12
C PHE A 183 8.34 24.65 16.94
N SER A 184 8.38 23.94 18.08
CA SER A 184 9.59 23.83 18.90
C SER A 184 10.70 23.06 18.17
N SER A 185 10.35 22.01 17.43
CA SER A 185 11.29 21.20 16.66
C SER A 185 11.74 21.88 15.38
N TRP A 186 10.83 22.45 14.60
CA TRP A 186 11.13 22.92 13.23
C TRP A 186 11.25 24.44 13.11
N GLY A 187 10.74 25.20 14.08
CA GLY A 187 10.54 26.64 13.96
C GLY A 187 9.24 26.97 13.22
N VAL A 188 8.57 28.05 13.64
CA VAL A 188 7.25 28.47 13.10
C VAL A 188 7.28 28.64 11.59
N LYS A 189 8.21 29.45 11.08
CA LYS A 189 8.33 29.75 9.64
C LYS A 189 8.57 28.50 8.80
N THR A 190 9.56 27.69 9.18
CA THR A 190 9.93 26.47 8.45
C THR A 190 8.79 25.46 8.45
N PHE A 191 8.19 25.17 9.60
CA PHE A 191 7.08 24.22 9.70
C PHE A 191 5.86 24.70 8.92
N SER A 192 5.57 26.00 8.96
CA SER A 192 4.48 26.59 8.21
C SER A 192 4.67 26.46 6.71
N SER A 193 5.91 26.68 6.23
CA SER A 193 6.27 26.46 4.83
C SER A 193 6.11 25.00 4.42
N ILE A 194 6.57 24.05 5.24
CA ILE A 194 6.42 22.61 5.00
C ILE A 194 4.95 22.24 4.85
N MET A 195 4.11 22.66 5.81
CA MET A 195 2.67 22.41 5.79
C MET A 195 2.01 22.97 4.53
N SER A 196 2.33 24.23 4.19
CA SER A 196 1.81 24.90 3.01
C SER A 196 2.21 24.19 1.71
N GLN A 197 3.46 23.72 1.61
CA GLN A 197 3.95 23.01 0.42
C GLN A 197 3.30 21.64 0.31
N SER A 198 3.37 20.85 1.38
CA SER A 198 2.84 19.49 1.44
C SER A 198 1.37 19.44 1.02
N MET A 199 0.55 20.32 1.60
CA MET A 199 -0.89 20.35 1.31
C MET A 199 -1.23 21.08 0.02
N GLY A 200 -0.63 22.24 -0.21
CA GLY A 200 -0.92 23.03 -1.41
C GLY A 200 -0.54 22.28 -2.69
N GLN A 201 0.70 21.79 -2.76
CA GLN A 201 1.19 21.07 -3.94
C GLN A 201 0.54 19.70 -4.06
N GLY A 202 0.43 18.96 -2.95
CA GLY A 202 -0.19 17.64 -2.93
C GLY A 202 -1.65 17.66 -3.41
N LEU A 203 -2.50 18.52 -2.84
CA LEU A 203 -3.91 18.63 -3.23
C LEU A 203 -4.06 19.21 -4.65
N SER A 204 -3.23 20.16 -5.06
CA SER A 204 -3.25 20.69 -6.43
C SER A 204 -2.91 19.60 -7.45
N CYS A 205 -1.89 18.79 -7.17
CA CYS A 205 -1.52 17.65 -8.01
C CYS A 205 -2.66 16.63 -8.13
N LEU A 206 -3.28 16.24 -7.01
CA LEU A 206 -4.42 15.32 -7.03
C LEU A 206 -5.59 15.90 -7.85
N SER A 207 -5.85 17.21 -7.75
CA SER A 207 -6.83 17.90 -8.59
C SER A 207 -6.50 17.85 -10.07
N ASP A 208 -5.24 18.10 -10.44
CA ASP A 208 -4.81 18.05 -11.83
C ASP A 208 -4.91 16.64 -12.41
N LEU A 209 -4.51 15.62 -11.64
CA LEU A 209 -4.68 14.22 -11.99
C LEU A 209 -6.17 13.88 -12.16
N ALA A 210 -6.99 14.26 -11.20
CA ALA A 210 -8.44 14.04 -11.23
C ALA A 210 -9.07 14.61 -12.50
N GLN A 211 -8.77 15.86 -12.85
CA GLN A 211 -9.30 16.51 -14.06
C GLN A 211 -8.81 15.85 -15.34
N LYS A 212 -7.52 15.51 -15.43
CA LYS A 212 -6.95 14.78 -16.57
C LYS A 212 -7.63 13.43 -16.74
N ASN A 213 -7.87 12.72 -15.65
CA ASN A 213 -8.52 11.42 -15.64
C ASN A 213 -9.97 11.48 -16.12
N THR A 214 -10.76 12.38 -15.52
CA THR A 214 -12.17 12.59 -15.91
C THR A 214 -12.28 12.99 -17.38
N LYS A 215 -11.36 13.83 -17.89
CA LYS A 215 -11.33 14.21 -19.30
C LYS A 215 -10.97 13.03 -20.23
N ALA A 216 -10.04 12.18 -19.79
CA ALA A 216 -9.58 11.03 -20.58
C ALA A 216 -10.64 9.92 -20.66
N ASN A 217 -11.28 9.61 -19.53
CA ASN A 217 -12.38 8.65 -19.46
C ASN A 217 -13.30 8.99 -18.26
N PRO A 218 -14.44 9.66 -18.49
CA PRO A 218 -15.36 10.07 -17.42
C PRO A 218 -15.96 8.90 -16.62
N LYS A 219 -15.93 7.68 -17.17
CA LYS A 219 -16.50 6.48 -16.53
C LYS A 219 -15.44 5.59 -15.88
N ALA A 220 -14.15 5.91 -16.05
CA ALA A 220 -13.10 5.15 -15.38
C ALA A 220 -13.08 5.52 -13.89
N PRO A 221 -12.68 4.57 -13.02
CA PRO A 221 -12.33 4.88 -11.65
C PRO A 221 -11.32 6.03 -11.58
N ASN A 222 -11.46 6.89 -10.58
CA ASN A 222 -10.62 8.07 -10.42
C ASN A 222 -10.09 8.17 -8.98
N GLY A 223 -9.07 7.37 -8.68
CA GLY A 223 -8.44 7.35 -7.35
C GLY A 223 -7.94 8.72 -6.91
N ALA A 224 -7.34 9.51 -7.81
CA ALA A 224 -6.89 10.86 -7.48
C ALA A 224 -8.03 11.79 -7.04
N LEU A 225 -9.18 11.72 -7.72
CA LEU A 225 -10.38 12.47 -7.35
C LEU A 225 -10.93 12.02 -5.98
N ASN A 226 -11.00 10.70 -5.77
CA ASN A 226 -11.42 10.10 -4.50
C ASN A 226 -10.58 10.61 -3.33
N ASN A 227 -9.26 10.62 -3.49
CA ASN A 227 -8.35 11.06 -2.43
C ASN A 227 -8.38 12.56 -2.22
N LEU A 228 -8.38 13.36 -3.29
CA LEU A 228 -8.50 14.82 -3.17
C LEU A 228 -9.69 15.21 -2.28
N MET A 229 -10.82 14.58 -2.54
CA MET A 229 -12.07 14.93 -1.90
C MET A 229 -12.18 14.35 -0.49
N GLY A 230 -11.54 13.21 -0.24
CA GLY A 230 -11.39 12.65 1.10
C GLY A 230 -10.54 13.53 1.97
N LEU A 231 -9.42 14.01 1.44
CA LEU A 231 -8.54 14.91 2.16
C LEU A 231 -9.22 16.24 2.45
N LYS A 232 -9.89 16.85 1.47
CA LYS A 232 -10.67 18.09 1.68
C LYS A 232 -11.67 17.91 2.81
N ARG A 233 -12.45 16.83 2.80
CA ARG A 233 -13.41 16.51 3.86
C ARG A 233 -12.79 16.44 5.23
N LEU A 234 -11.74 15.65 5.32
CA LEU A 234 -11.10 15.31 6.57
C LEU A 234 -10.48 16.56 7.21
N ILE A 235 -9.89 17.43 6.37
CA ILE A 235 -9.35 18.73 6.77
C ILE A 235 -10.47 19.69 7.22
N GLU A 236 -11.57 19.79 6.45
CA GLU A 236 -12.68 20.71 6.72
C GLU A 236 -13.50 20.33 7.96
N LYS A 237 -13.78 19.04 8.16
CA LYS A 237 -14.72 18.56 9.20
C LYS A 237 -14.04 18.09 10.48
N ASP A 238 -13.04 17.23 10.36
CA ASP A 238 -12.50 16.49 11.51
C ASP A 238 -11.28 17.18 12.13
N HIS A 239 -10.59 17.99 11.32
CA HIS A 239 -9.35 18.69 11.59
C HIS A 239 -8.20 17.76 12.03
N VAL A 240 -7.23 17.57 11.15
CA VAL A 240 -6.07 16.68 11.35
C VAL A 240 -5.19 17.21 12.47
N SER A 241 -4.94 16.38 13.48
CA SER A 241 -3.97 16.72 14.53
C SER A 241 -2.55 16.38 14.09
N ILE A 242 -1.60 17.30 14.22
CA ILE A 242 -0.19 17.04 13.91
C ILE A 242 0.65 17.16 15.17
N VAL A 243 1.43 16.12 15.45
CA VAL A 243 2.28 15.97 16.64
C VAL A 243 3.71 15.71 16.19
N CYS A 244 4.71 16.25 16.90
CA CYS A 244 6.13 16.04 16.56
C CYS A 244 6.96 15.54 17.75
N ASN A 245 6.29 15.01 18.78
CA ASN A 245 6.91 14.52 20.01
C ASN A 245 6.05 13.47 20.72
N GLU A 246 5.42 12.56 19.98
CA GLU A 246 4.68 11.47 20.62
C GLU A 246 5.63 10.61 21.47
N ALA A 247 5.25 10.48 22.74
CA ALA A 247 5.96 9.67 23.70
C ALA A 247 5.43 8.22 23.68
N GLY A 248 6.35 7.26 23.80
CA GLY A 248 6.01 5.83 23.89
C GLY A 248 5.88 5.11 22.55
N TYR A 249 6.02 5.81 21.42
CA TYR A 249 6.11 5.19 20.09
C TYR A 249 7.54 4.71 19.79
N ASP A 250 7.68 3.57 19.10
CA ASP A 250 8.96 3.07 18.61
C ASP A 250 9.34 3.76 17.29
N TRP A 251 10.10 4.84 17.40
CA TRP A 251 10.54 5.64 16.26
C TRP A 251 11.67 5.02 15.43
N LYS A 252 12.10 3.79 15.72
CA LYS A 252 13.27 3.18 15.08
C LYS A 252 13.02 2.96 13.59
N GLY A 253 13.56 3.91 12.81
CA GLY A 253 13.42 3.89 11.36
C GLY A 253 12.02 4.28 10.92
N THR A 254 11.33 5.17 11.62
CA THR A 254 10.02 5.73 11.21
C THR A 254 10.15 7.25 11.13
N ALA A 255 9.74 7.84 10.01
CA ALA A 255 9.77 9.28 9.78
C ALA A 255 8.48 9.95 10.28
N GLY A 256 7.34 9.33 9.97
CA GLY A 256 6.04 9.65 10.52
C GLY A 256 5.15 8.41 10.60
N HIS A 257 4.01 8.55 11.27
CA HIS A 257 2.88 7.64 11.14
C HIS A 257 1.58 8.42 11.31
N ALA A 258 0.48 7.87 10.84
CA ALA A 258 -0.84 8.45 10.96
C ALA A 258 -1.86 7.43 11.47
N SER A 259 -2.93 7.96 12.07
CA SER A 259 -4.10 7.14 12.33
C SER A 259 -4.74 6.66 11.03
N THR A 260 -5.13 5.39 11.00
CA THR A 260 -5.87 4.78 9.90
C THR A 260 -7.32 4.48 10.28
N SER A 261 -7.66 4.54 11.57
CA SER A 261 -9.03 4.34 12.07
C SER A 261 -9.32 5.17 13.32
N LYS A 262 -10.59 5.26 13.72
CA LYS A 262 -11.04 6.05 14.89
C LYS A 262 -10.49 5.54 16.23
N GLU A 263 -10.12 4.27 16.29
CA GLU A 263 -9.53 3.62 17.47
C GLU A 263 -8.09 4.05 17.69
N ASP A 264 -7.42 4.56 16.65
CA ASP A 264 -6.07 5.05 16.74
C ASP A 264 -6.03 6.36 17.54
N LYS A 265 -5.14 6.37 18.53
CA LYS A 265 -4.95 7.51 19.43
C LYS A 265 -3.50 7.60 19.88
N ILE A 266 -3.02 8.83 20.00
CA ILE A 266 -1.80 9.16 20.72
C ILE A 266 -2.18 9.45 22.17
N THR A 267 -1.44 8.88 23.12
CA THR A 267 -1.70 9.10 24.55
C THR A 267 -1.02 10.37 25.07
N ASN A 268 0.17 10.70 24.55
CA ASN A 268 0.93 11.88 24.96
C ASN A 268 1.74 12.47 23.79
N PRO A 269 1.40 13.68 23.29
CA PRO A 269 0.20 14.45 23.62
C PRO A 269 -1.08 13.74 23.15
N LYS A 270 -2.21 13.98 23.82
CA LYS A 270 -3.48 13.31 23.47
C LYS A 270 -3.97 13.78 22.10
N ALA A 271 -4.01 12.88 21.12
CA ALA A 271 -4.63 13.10 19.82
C ALA A 271 -5.44 11.86 19.44
N ASN A 272 -6.62 12.06 18.86
CA ASN A 272 -7.43 10.99 18.28
C ASN A 272 -7.41 11.15 16.76
N HIS A 273 -7.76 10.09 16.05
CA HIS A 273 -7.99 10.17 14.62
C HIS A 273 -8.92 11.34 14.22
N PRO A 274 -8.62 12.07 13.15
CA PRO A 274 -7.41 11.96 12.33
C PRO A 274 -6.19 12.64 12.97
N PHE A 275 -5.04 11.96 12.96
CA PHE A 275 -3.75 12.53 13.35
C PHE A 275 -2.59 12.08 12.45
N ILE A 276 -1.54 12.90 12.45
CA ILE A 276 -0.20 12.61 11.93
C ILE A 276 0.78 12.83 13.09
N SER A 277 1.64 11.86 13.33
CA SER A 277 2.71 11.91 14.32
C SER A 277 4.05 11.85 13.59
N LEU A 278 4.89 12.84 13.83
CA LEU A 278 6.19 13.02 13.19
C LEU A 278 7.29 12.69 14.18
N SER A 279 8.34 12.05 13.67
CA SER A 279 9.43 11.58 14.50
C SER A 279 10.14 12.73 15.22
N PRO A 280 10.31 12.64 16.56
CA PRO A 280 10.99 13.67 17.34
C PRO A 280 12.49 13.75 17.03
N ALA A 281 13.03 12.79 16.26
CA ALA A 281 14.41 12.82 15.79
C ALA A 281 14.64 13.87 14.68
N TYR A 282 13.57 14.50 14.18
CA TYR A 282 13.64 15.50 13.12
C TYR A 282 13.09 16.87 13.55
N PRO A 283 13.75 17.97 13.10
CA PRO A 283 15.02 17.96 12.38
C PRO A 283 16.16 17.55 13.31
N LYS A 284 17.28 17.04 12.78
CA LYS A 284 18.43 16.62 13.61
C LYS A 284 18.95 17.73 14.52
N LYS A 285 18.79 18.98 14.09
CA LYS A 285 19.07 20.19 14.86
C LYS A 285 17.78 21.01 15.00
N PRO A 286 17.19 21.11 16.20
CA PRO A 286 15.96 21.88 16.40
C PRO A 286 16.06 23.31 15.85
N GLY A 287 15.03 23.73 15.13
CA GLY A 287 14.93 25.03 14.44
C GLY A 287 15.83 25.18 13.21
N LYS A 288 16.57 24.14 12.81
CA LYS A 288 17.56 24.17 11.73
C LYS A 288 17.45 22.93 10.83
N GLY A 289 16.25 22.67 10.30
CA GLY A 289 16.06 21.62 9.29
C GLY A 289 16.86 21.90 8.02
N THR A 290 17.56 20.90 7.51
CA THR A 290 18.22 21.01 6.19
C THR A 290 17.19 20.99 5.06
N GLU A 291 17.61 21.37 3.87
CA GLU A 291 16.79 21.30 2.65
C GLU A 291 16.25 19.88 2.41
N GLU A 292 17.08 18.86 2.60
CA GLU A 292 16.66 17.45 2.47
C GLU A 292 15.67 17.05 3.57
N GLU A 293 15.87 17.50 4.81
CA GLU A 293 14.93 17.20 5.91
C GLU A 293 13.57 17.89 5.72
N VAL A 294 13.57 19.10 5.16
CA VAL A 294 12.37 19.86 4.78
C VAL A 294 11.63 19.14 3.65
N ALA A 295 12.34 18.71 2.61
CA ALA A 295 11.74 17.97 1.49
C ALA A 295 11.14 16.63 1.95
N GLU A 296 11.90 15.87 2.75
CA GLU A 296 11.44 14.59 3.32
C GLU A 296 10.21 14.77 4.21
N LEU A 297 10.20 15.80 5.07
CA LEU A 297 9.04 16.04 5.93
C LEU A 297 7.81 16.48 5.11
N THR A 298 8.03 17.29 4.07
CA THR A 298 6.96 17.72 3.16
C THR A 298 6.28 16.52 2.50
N LYS A 299 7.07 15.58 2.02
CA LYS A 299 6.62 14.29 1.47
C LYS A 299 5.90 13.45 2.52
N THR A 300 6.52 13.26 3.69
CA THR A 300 5.97 12.50 4.82
C THR A 300 4.60 13.03 5.22
N ILE A 301 4.41 14.33 5.39
CA ILE A 301 3.10 14.86 5.81
C ILE A 301 2.01 14.54 4.77
N PHE A 302 2.30 14.67 3.46
CA PHE A 302 1.32 14.34 2.42
C PHE A 302 1.02 12.84 2.37
N HIS A 303 2.04 12.02 2.55
CA HIS A 303 1.94 10.58 2.67
C HIS A 303 1.03 10.18 3.84
N GLU A 304 1.35 10.65 5.05
CA GLU A 304 0.58 10.37 6.27
C GLU A 304 -0.84 10.94 6.21
N GLN A 305 -1.05 11.99 5.43
CA GLN A 305 -2.37 12.53 5.17
C GLN A 305 -3.26 11.54 4.40
N LEU A 306 -2.70 10.75 3.48
CA LEU A 306 -3.43 9.69 2.77
C LEU A 306 -3.80 8.52 3.68
N HIS A 307 -2.95 8.20 4.66
CA HIS A 307 -3.26 7.18 5.67
C HIS A 307 -4.49 7.55 6.53
N ASN A 308 -4.71 8.85 6.78
CA ASN A 308 -5.91 9.32 7.47
C ASN A 308 -7.21 9.05 6.70
N LEU A 309 -7.15 8.67 5.42
CA LEU A 309 -8.31 8.18 4.68
C LEU A 309 -8.66 6.71 4.95
N GLY A 310 -7.83 6.01 5.73
CA GLY A 310 -7.93 4.59 6.01
C GLY A 310 -7.03 3.72 5.12
N ILE A 311 -6.24 4.33 4.24
CA ILE A 311 -5.31 3.62 3.35
C ILE A 311 -4.19 3.07 4.23
N ARG A 312 -3.86 1.78 4.15
CA ARG A 312 -2.78 1.18 4.94
C ARG A 312 -1.62 0.76 4.06
N HIS A 313 -0.42 0.70 4.64
CA HIS A 313 0.71 0.05 3.99
C HIS A 313 0.38 -1.39 3.67
N GLY A 314 0.57 -1.82 2.43
CA GLY A 314 0.42 -3.23 2.07
C GLY A 314 -1.00 -3.69 1.69
N GLU A 315 -2.04 -2.86 1.88
CA GLU A 315 -3.36 -3.01 1.23
C GLU A 315 -3.25 -2.71 -0.28
N GLY A 316 -2.22 -3.23 -0.93
CA GLY A 316 -1.82 -2.90 -2.29
C GLY A 316 -0.33 -2.70 -2.52
N ILE A 317 0.01 -2.08 -3.65
CA ILE A 317 1.21 -1.22 -3.68
C ILE A 317 0.97 -0.11 -2.68
N GLU A 318 2.06 0.29 -2.06
CA GLU A 318 2.29 1.55 -1.37
C GLU A 318 1.75 2.80 -2.10
N TYR A 319 0.43 2.92 -2.17
CA TYR A 319 -0.25 3.99 -2.86
C TYR A 319 0.15 5.36 -2.30
N PRO A 320 0.26 5.56 -0.97
CA PRO A 320 0.80 6.79 -0.42
C PRO A 320 2.18 7.15 -0.95
N TYR A 321 3.13 6.20 -1.03
CA TYR A 321 4.45 6.46 -1.62
C TYR A 321 4.37 6.80 -3.11
N SER A 322 3.50 6.15 -3.88
CA SER A 322 3.33 6.48 -5.30
C SER A 322 2.74 7.89 -5.50
N CYS A 323 1.79 8.30 -4.65
CA CYS A 323 1.25 9.65 -4.70
C CYS A 323 2.25 10.70 -4.22
N GLU A 324 3.04 10.37 -3.21
CA GLU A 324 4.16 11.20 -2.74
C GLU A 324 5.17 11.44 -3.86
N THR A 325 5.67 10.40 -4.54
CA THR A 325 6.59 10.55 -5.68
C THR A 325 5.95 11.30 -6.85
N CYS A 326 4.66 11.08 -7.12
CA CYS A 326 3.98 11.78 -8.21
C CYS A 326 3.79 13.28 -7.93
N CYS A 327 3.28 13.61 -6.74
CA CYS A 327 2.80 14.95 -6.43
C CYS A 327 3.83 15.85 -5.76
N LEU A 328 4.85 15.26 -5.13
CA LEU A 328 5.95 15.96 -4.50
C LEU A 328 7.29 15.38 -5.00
N PRO A 329 7.54 15.37 -6.33
CA PRO A 329 8.76 14.84 -6.89
C PRO A 329 9.96 15.68 -6.46
N THR A 330 11.07 15.00 -6.19
CA THR A 330 12.36 15.60 -5.89
C THR A 330 13.26 15.60 -7.14
N LYS A 331 14.42 16.24 -7.06
CA LYS A 331 15.41 16.21 -8.15
C LYS A 331 16.00 14.81 -8.42
N ASP A 332 15.94 13.92 -7.43
CA ASP A 332 16.47 12.56 -7.51
C ASP A 332 15.44 11.60 -8.12
N ASP A 333 14.17 12.00 -8.13
CA ASP A 333 13.12 11.27 -8.81
C ASP A 333 13.30 11.43 -10.32
N SER A 334 13.63 10.32 -10.99
CA SER A 334 13.68 10.28 -12.44
C SER A 334 12.31 10.62 -13.05
N LYS A 335 12.29 11.19 -14.26
CA LYS A 335 11.03 11.47 -14.97
C LYS A 335 10.21 10.20 -15.17
N GLU A 336 10.89 9.08 -15.37
CA GLU A 336 10.32 7.75 -15.47
C GLU A 336 9.65 7.32 -14.16
N ALA A 337 10.29 7.56 -13.01
CA ALA A 337 9.73 7.31 -11.70
C ALA A 337 8.47 8.14 -11.43
N VAL A 338 8.54 9.46 -11.66
CA VAL A 338 7.38 10.35 -11.49
C VAL A 338 6.23 9.91 -12.41
N THR A 339 6.53 9.59 -13.67
CA THR A 339 5.50 9.13 -14.62
C THR A 339 4.85 7.83 -14.18
N ALA A 340 5.63 6.84 -13.74
CA ALA A 340 5.11 5.57 -13.25
C ALA A 340 4.28 5.76 -11.97
N ALA A 341 4.77 6.58 -11.04
CA ALA A 341 4.11 6.90 -9.80
C ALA A 341 2.75 7.59 -10.04
N CYS A 342 2.69 8.52 -11.01
CA CYS A 342 1.45 9.22 -11.34
C CYS A 342 0.37 8.33 -11.97
N LYS A 343 0.74 7.26 -12.68
CA LYS A 343 -0.27 6.28 -13.15
C LYS A 343 -0.90 5.53 -11.99
N ILE A 344 -0.09 5.12 -11.01
CA ILE A 344 -0.58 4.44 -9.82
C ILE A 344 -1.45 5.42 -9.02
N CYS A 345 -0.94 6.63 -8.75
CA CYS A 345 -1.64 7.65 -7.99
C CYS A 345 -2.94 8.11 -8.66
N SER A 346 -3.01 8.14 -10.00
CA SER A 346 -4.23 8.49 -10.73
C SER A 346 -5.38 7.52 -10.41
N GLY A 347 -5.07 6.25 -10.12
CA GLY A 347 -6.02 5.23 -9.72
C GLY A 347 -7.05 4.90 -10.82
N GLN A 348 -6.63 4.95 -12.08
CA GLN A 348 -7.49 4.70 -13.26
C GLN A 348 -7.61 3.21 -13.62
N TYR A 349 -7.66 2.35 -12.61
CA TYR A 349 -7.70 0.90 -12.82
C TYR A 349 -9.12 0.41 -12.62
N GLU A 350 -9.66 -0.24 -13.65
CA GLU A 350 -10.95 -0.92 -13.57
C GLU A 350 -10.90 -2.00 -12.48
N SER A 351 -12.03 -2.27 -11.82
CA SER A 351 -12.17 -3.30 -10.77
C SER A 351 -12.07 -4.75 -11.30
N ASN A 352 -11.61 -4.92 -12.54
CA ASN A 352 -11.60 -6.16 -13.29
C ASN A 352 -10.17 -6.71 -13.51
N LYS A 353 -10.05 -7.83 -14.23
CA LYS A 353 -8.81 -8.59 -14.43
C LYS A 353 -7.78 -7.81 -15.22
N ALA A 354 -8.25 -7.13 -16.25
CA ALA A 354 -7.39 -6.30 -17.08
C ALA A 354 -6.92 -5.06 -16.30
N GLY A 355 -7.81 -4.43 -15.51
CA GLY A 355 -7.46 -3.29 -14.65
C GLY A 355 -6.42 -3.66 -13.60
N ALA A 356 -6.58 -4.80 -12.95
CA ALA A 356 -5.61 -5.33 -12.00
C ALA A 356 -4.25 -5.68 -12.59
N GLU A 357 -4.25 -6.35 -13.74
CA GLU A 357 -3.01 -6.67 -14.44
C GLU A 357 -2.28 -5.38 -14.84
N SER A 358 -3.02 -4.37 -15.29
CA SER A 358 -2.48 -3.04 -15.63
C SER A 358 -1.90 -2.35 -14.38
N TYR A 359 -2.59 -2.41 -13.25
CA TYR A 359 -2.10 -1.90 -11.98
C TYR A 359 -0.80 -2.56 -11.55
N VAL A 360 -0.77 -3.90 -11.57
CA VAL A 360 0.42 -4.67 -11.19
C VAL A 360 1.57 -4.41 -12.14
N LYS A 361 1.30 -4.23 -13.43
CA LYS A 361 2.32 -3.84 -14.41
C LYS A 361 2.92 -2.48 -14.09
N ASP A 362 2.08 -1.47 -13.85
CA ASP A 362 2.56 -0.14 -13.45
C ASP A 362 3.29 -0.21 -12.10
N ALA A 363 2.87 -1.09 -11.18
CA ALA A 363 3.57 -1.39 -9.93
C ALA A 363 5.00 -1.84 -10.14
N VAL A 364 5.18 -2.82 -11.04
CA VAL A 364 6.49 -3.40 -11.32
C VAL A 364 7.39 -2.34 -11.92
N VAL A 365 6.88 -1.56 -12.87
CA VAL A 365 7.63 -0.44 -13.46
C VAL A 365 8.03 0.57 -12.39
N TRP A 366 7.10 1.02 -11.55
CA TRP A 366 7.36 1.97 -10.47
C TRP A 366 8.37 1.43 -9.45
N GLY A 367 8.18 0.18 -9.00
CA GLY A 367 9.06 -0.46 -8.03
C GLY A 367 10.49 -0.65 -8.55
N GLU A 368 10.67 -0.89 -9.85
CA GLU A 368 11.99 -0.94 -10.48
C GLU A 368 12.69 0.43 -10.48
N VAL A 369 12.00 1.46 -10.97
CA VAL A 369 12.60 2.79 -11.16
C VAL A 369 12.76 3.59 -9.86
N THR A 370 12.06 3.20 -8.78
CA THR A 370 12.16 3.82 -7.44
C THR A 370 12.90 2.94 -6.42
N TYR A 371 13.44 1.79 -6.84
CA TYR A 371 14.06 0.81 -5.94
C TYR A 371 13.12 0.25 -4.85
N ASN A 372 11.80 0.32 -5.07
CA ASN A 372 10.75 -0.24 -4.21
C ASN A 372 10.29 -1.64 -4.67
N SER A 373 11.21 -2.47 -5.15
CA SER A 373 10.90 -3.80 -5.71
C SER A 373 10.16 -4.71 -4.74
N ASN A 374 10.37 -4.58 -3.42
CA ASN A 374 9.64 -5.37 -2.43
C ASN A 374 8.12 -5.11 -2.46
N GLN A 375 7.73 -3.86 -2.75
CA GLN A 375 6.32 -3.46 -2.76
C GLN A 375 5.64 -3.90 -4.04
N SER A 376 6.33 -3.77 -5.18
CA SER A 376 5.85 -4.33 -6.44
C SER A 376 5.76 -5.87 -6.36
N LEU A 377 6.72 -6.53 -5.72
CA LEU A 377 6.71 -7.97 -5.49
C LEU A 377 5.49 -8.41 -4.68
N LYS A 378 5.14 -7.68 -3.61
CA LYS A 378 3.93 -7.96 -2.82
C LYS A 378 2.67 -7.84 -3.68
N ALA A 379 2.54 -6.75 -4.45
CA ALA A 379 1.40 -6.54 -5.34
C ALA A 379 1.27 -7.66 -6.39
N VAL A 380 2.37 -8.05 -7.02
CA VAL A 380 2.38 -9.13 -8.01
C VAL A 380 2.01 -10.47 -7.38
N VAL A 381 2.57 -10.81 -6.22
CA VAL A 381 2.25 -12.07 -5.54
C VAL A 381 0.76 -12.10 -5.18
N ASN A 382 0.20 -11.02 -4.66
CA ASN A 382 -1.23 -10.96 -4.35
C ASN A 382 -2.08 -11.13 -5.61
N TYR A 383 -1.70 -10.49 -6.72
CA TYR A 383 -2.37 -10.68 -8.00
C TYR A 383 -2.33 -12.12 -8.50
N ILE A 384 -1.18 -12.80 -8.45
CA ILE A 384 -1.06 -14.21 -8.87
C ILE A 384 -1.82 -15.13 -7.92
N LYS A 385 -1.77 -14.85 -6.61
CA LYS A 385 -2.56 -15.59 -5.63
C LYS A 385 -4.03 -15.52 -5.99
N GLU A 386 -4.56 -14.37 -6.37
CA GLU A 386 -5.94 -14.20 -6.83
C GLU A 386 -6.19 -14.82 -8.21
N ASN A 387 -5.21 -14.74 -9.12
CA ASN A 387 -5.27 -15.18 -10.51
C ASN A 387 -4.29 -16.34 -10.80
N PRO A 388 -4.53 -17.55 -10.25
CA PRO A 388 -3.63 -18.68 -10.47
C PRO A 388 -3.53 -19.01 -11.96
N LYS A 389 -2.36 -19.51 -12.38
CA LYS A 389 -2.02 -19.79 -13.79
C LYS A 389 -2.04 -18.55 -14.71
N SER A 390 -2.08 -17.33 -14.18
CA SER A 390 -1.89 -16.12 -14.99
C SER A 390 -0.48 -16.09 -15.59
N GLN A 391 -0.38 -16.21 -16.92
CA GLN A 391 0.89 -16.15 -17.65
C GLN A 391 1.56 -14.78 -17.50
N SER A 392 0.80 -13.71 -17.69
CA SER A 392 1.25 -12.33 -17.45
C SER A 392 1.69 -12.13 -16.00
N GLY A 393 0.90 -12.64 -15.05
CA GLY A 393 1.22 -12.57 -13.62
C GLY A 393 2.58 -13.17 -13.28
N ILE A 394 2.84 -14.42 -13.65
CA ILE A 394 4.13 -15.08 -13.33
C ILE A 394 5.32 -14.42 -14.04
N ILE A 395 5.10 -13.84 -15.22
CA ILE A 395 6.13 -13.08 -15.94
C ILE A 395 6.43 -11.75 -15.23
N LEU A 396 5.39 -11.04 -14.75
CA LEU A 396 5.56 -9.85 -13.93
C LEU A 396 6.26 -10.17 -12.61
N PHE A 397 6.06 -11.37 -12.05
CA PHE A 397 6.80 -11.80 -10.84
C PHE A 397 8.27 -12.05 -11.15
N ALA A 398 8.57 -12.72 -12.26
CA ALA A 398 9.95 -12.87 -12.71
C ALA A 398 10.63 -11.51 -12.90
N ARG A 399 9.92 -10.51 -13.44
CA ARG A 399 10.42 -9.14 -13.61
C ARG A 399 10.61 -8.42 -12.28
N ALA A 400 9.59 -8.37 -11.42
CA ALA A 400 9.64 -7.72 -10.11
C ALA A 400 10.72 -8.29 -9.18
N ASN A 401 11.05 -9.57 -9.36
CA ASN A 401 12.09 -10.27 -8.62
C ASN A 401 13.43 -10.38 -9.38
N ALA A 402 13.61 -9.61 -10.46
CA ALA A 402 14.85 -9.54 -11.22
C ALA A 402 15.61 -8.26 -10.90
N GLY A 403 16.94 -8.36 -10.86
CA GLY A 403 17.82 -7.23 -10.60
C GLY A 403 19.24 -7.71 -10.37
N ILE A 404 20.22 -6.81 -10.35
CA ILE A 404 21.61 -7.18 -10.06
C ILE A 404 21.78 -7.84 -8.68
N MET A 405 20.86 -7.57 -7.74
CA MET A 405 20.83 -8.20 -6.42
C MET A 405 19.72 -9.25 -6.27
N ALA A 406 18.88 -9.47 -7.27
CA ALA A 406 17.72 -10.37 -7.22
C ALA A 406 17.81 -11.42 -8.36
N PRO A 407 18.63 -12.48 -8.18
CA PRO A 407 18.85 -13.47 -9.23
C PRO A 407 17.67 -14.42 -9.48
N VAL A 408 16.74 -14.53 -8.52
CA VAL A 408 15.60 -15.45 -8.60
C VAL A 408 14.72 -15.12 -9.80
N GLY A 409 14.37 -13.85 -10.01
CA GLY A 409 13.57 -13.43 -11.15
C GLY A 409 14.24 -13.65 -12.50
N THR A 410 15.56 -13.50 -12.59
CA THR A 410 16.32 -13.82 -13.82
C THR A 410 16.26 -15.32 -14.14
N GLU A 411 16.41 -16.21 -13.15
CA GLU A 411 16.27 -17.65 -13.37
C GLU A 411 14.81 -18.06 -13.66
N MET A 412 13.83 -17.40 -13.03
CA MET A 412 12.42 -17.56 -13.39
C MET A 412 12.19 -17.21 -14.85
N ALA A 413 12.70 -16.07 -15.32
CA ALA A 413 12.53 -15.62 -16.69
C ALA A 413 13.13 -16.61 -17.71
N LYS A 414 14.28 -17.24 -17.40
CA LYS A 414 14.86 -18.31 -18.23
C LYS A 414 13.91 -19.50 -18.35
N ILE A 415 13.35 -19.97 -17.24
CA ILE A 415 12.41 -21.10 -17.21
C ILE A 415 11.12 -20.75 -17.97
N LEU A 416 10.55 -19.57 -17.73
CA LEU A 416 9.29 -19.12 -18.34
C LEU A 416 9.42 -18.91 -19.85
N LYS A 417 10.56 -18.39 -20.34
CA LYS A 417 10.83 -18.23 -21.78
C LYS A 417 10.84 -19.58 -22.51
N SER A 418 11.31 -20.65 -21.87
CA SER A 418 11.21 -22.01 -22.41
C SER A 418 9.81 -22.62 -22.25
N LYS A 419 9.10 -22.30 -21.16
CA LYS A 419 7.78 -22.84 -20.85
C LYS A 419 6.66 -22.27 -21.74
N PHE A 420 6.79 -21.01 -22.17
CA PHE A 420 5.78 -20.32 -22.97
C PHE A 420 6.31 -20.03 -24.38
N PRO A 421 6.07 -20.92 -25.36
CA PRO A 421 6.55 -20.74 -26.73
C PRO A 421 5.82 -19.61 -27.49
N LYS A 422 4.68 -19.14 -26.97
CA LYS A 422 3.88 -18.06 -27.54
C LYS A 422 3.70 -16.98 -26.48
N LEU A 423 4.39 -15.87 -26.67
CA LEU A 423 4.34 -14.70 -25.80
C LEU A 423 3.75 -13.54 -26.59
N SER A 424 2.88 -12.75 -25.95
CA SER A 424 2.52 -11.44 -26.46
C SER A 424 3.76 -10.52 -26.47
N LYS A 425 3.70 -9.42 -27.22
CA LYS A 425 4.79 -8.43 -27.25
C LYS A 425 5.11 -7.89 -25.86
N ASP A 426 4.09 -7.70 -25.04
CA ASP A 426 4.25 -7.18 -23.68
C ASP A 426 4.90 -8.19 -22.75
N GLU A 427 4.47 -9.45 -22.78
CA GLU A 427 5.09 -10.53 -22.01
C GLU A 427 6.54 -10.77 -22.41
N GLN A 428 6.85 -10.73 -23.71
CA GLN A 428 8.22 -10.81 -24.21
C GLN A 428 9.07 -9.65 -23.68
N THR A 429 8.53 -8.43 -23.69
CA THR A 429 9.22 -7.24 -23.16
C THR A 429 9.52 -7.42 -21.66
N ASN A 430 8.55 -7.88 -20.87
CA ASN A 430 8.75 -8.10 -19.44
C ASN A 430 9.79 -9.20 -19.15
N LEU A 431 9.80 -10.29 -19.92
CA LEU A 431 10.81 -11.34 -19.79
C LEU A 431 12.21 -10.84 -20.18
N ASP A 432 12.32 -10.05 -21.24
CA ASP A 432 13.61 -9.51 -21.66
C ASP A 432 14.15 -8.50 -20.65
N MET A 433 13.28 -7.69 -20.01
CA MET A 433 13.64 -6.85 -18.87
C MET A 433 14.14 -7.67 -17.67
N ALA A 434 13.50 -8.79 -17.35
CA ALA A 434 13.94 -9.69 -16.27
C ALA A 434 15.29 -10.38 -16.58
N LEU A 435 15.61 -10.52 -17.87
CA LEU A 435 16.84 -11.13 -18.37
C LEU A 435 17.99 -10.13 -18.61
N GLN A 436 17.78 -8.83 -18.39
CA GLN A 436 18.79 -7.80 -18.68
C GLN A 436 20.11 -7.99 -17.92
N TYR A 437 20.08 -8.65 -16.75
CA TYR A 437 21.25 -8.90 -15.90
C TYR A 437 21.80 -10.34 -15.99
N LYS A 438 21.29 -11.16 -16.92
CA LYS A 438 21.60 -12.60 -17.01
C LYS A 438 23.09 -12.91 -17.18
N ASP A 439 23.83 -12.01 -17.83
CA ASP A 439 25.26 -12.19 -18.15
C ASP A 439 26.17 -11.54 -17.10
N SER A 440 25.61 -10.93 -16.05
CA SER A 440 26.42 -10.39 -14.97
C SER A 440 27.08 -11.52 -14.18
N ALA A 441 28.38 -11.34 -13.85
CA ALA A 441 29.15 -12.34 -13.11
C ALA A 441 28.52 -12.65 -11.74
N HIS A 442 27.95 -11.63 -11.08
CA HIS A 442 27.27 -11.76 -9.80
C HIS A 442 26.04 -12.67 -9.87
N ILE A 443 25.16 -12.46 -10.86
CA ILE A 443 23.97 -13.31 -11.06
C ILE A 443 24.38 -14.72 -11.45
N SER A 444 25.36 -14.85 -12.35
CA SER A 444 25.89 -16.16 -12.78
C SER A 444 26.44 -16.97 -11.62
N ALA A 445 27.14 -16.33 -10.67
CA ALA A 445 27.68 -17.00 -9.48
C ALA A 445 26.59 -17.54 -8.53
N GLN A 446 25.37 -16.99 -8.57
CA GLN A 446 24.25 -17.44 -7.73
C GLN A 446 23.18 -18.22 -8.49
N ALA A 447 23.35 -18.45 -9.80
CA ALA A 447 22.34 -19.04 -10.68
C ALA A 447 21.82 -20.40 -10.16
N SER A 448 22.68 -21.29 -9.67
CA SER A 448 22.24 -22.59 -9.15
C SER A 448 21.34 -22.49 -7.91
N LYS A 449 21.60 -21.54 -7.01
CA LYS A 449 20.77 -21.30 -5.83
C LYS A 449 19.46 -20.61 -6.20
N ALA A 450 19.56 -19.59 -7.05
CA ALA A 450 18.42 -18.84 -7.54
C ALA A 450 17.45 -19.72 -8.34
N ARG A 451 17.96 -20.67 -9.12
CA ARG A 451 17.16 -21.61 -9.91
C ARG A 451 16.27 -22.51 -9.05
N VAL A 452 16.77 -23.01 -7.91
CA VAL A 452 15.94 -23.79 -6.97
C VAL A 452 14.74 -22.98 -6.50
N LEU A 453 14.97 -21.71 -6.13
CA LEU A 453 13.89 -20.83 -5.69
C LEU A 453 12.96 -20.45 -6.85
N ALA A 454 13.50 -20.25 -8.06
CA ALA A 454 12.70 -19.98 -9.25
C ALA A 454 11.75 -21.14 -9.57
N GLU A 455 12.25 -22.38 -9.55
CA GLU A 455 11.45 -23.59 -9.76
C GLU A 455 10.38 -23.76 -8.68
N ALA A 456 10.71 -23.53 -7.41
CA ALA A 456 9.75 -23.58 -6.31
C ALA A 456 8.67 -22.49 -6.42
N ASN A 457 9.04 -21.25 -6.75
CA ASN A 457 8.10 -20.14 -6.92
C ASN A 457 7.17 -20.37 -8.13
N ILE A 458 7.69 -20.86 -9.26
CA ILE A 458 6.86 -21.21 -10.43
C ILE A 458 5.90 -22.35 -10.08
N ALA A 459 6.36 -23.37 -9.36
CA ALA A 459 5.50 -24.47 -8.92
C ALA A 459 4.39 -23.97 -7.97
N LEU A 460 4.73 -23.11 -7.01
CA LEU A 460 3.79 -22.61 -6.02
C LEU A 460 2.77 -21.65 -6.64
N TYR A 461 3.23 -20.57 -7.28
CA TYR A 461 2.37 -19.46 -7.67
C TYR A 461 1.75 -19.62 -9.07
N TYR A 462 2.42 -20.29 -10.00
CA TYR A 462 1.89 -20.49 -11.35
C TYR A 462 1.26 -21.88 -11.54
N ASP A 463 1.99 -22.95 -11.21
CA ASP A 463 1.44 -24.32 -11.32
C ASP A 463 0.37 -24.59 -10.24
N ASN A 464 0.33 -23.77 -9.18
CA ASN A 464 -0.58 -23.92 -8.06
C ASN A 464 -0.42 -25.30 -7.38
N ASP A 465 0.82 -25.76 -7.28
CA ASP A 465 1.21 -27.09 -6.80
C ASP A 465 2.18 -26.98 -5.61
N PRO A 466 1.65 -26.89 -4.38
CA PRO A 466 2.47 -26.79 -3.17
C PRO A 466 3.28 -28.07 -2.92
N ALA A 467 2.81 -29.24 -3.38
CA ALA A 467 3.54 -30.49 -3.19
C ALA A 467 4.83 -30.50 -4.03
N LYS A 468 4.75 -30.03 -5.29
CA LYS A 468 5.90 -29.84 -6.16
C LYS A 468 6.85 -28.77 -5.63
N ALA A 469 6.33 -27.63 -5.16
CA ALA A 469 7.15 -26.59 -4.54
C ALA A 469 7.91 -27.13 -3.31
N LEU A 470 7.23 -27.84 -2.40
CA LEU A 470 7.85 -28.49 -1.24
C LEU A 470 8.87 -29.54 -1.65
N SER A 471 8.59 -30.34 -2.69
CA SER A 471 9.53 -31.36 -3.19
C SER A 471 10.84 -30.74 -3.69
N VAL A 472 10.75 -29.63 -4.44
CA VAL A 472 11.91 -28.87 -4.91
C VAL A 472 12.73 -28.33 -3.72
N LEU A 473 12.08 -27.71 -2.75
CA LEU A 473 12.75 -27.12 -1.58
C LEU A 473 13.37 -28.20 -0.66
N GLU A 474 12.64 -29.28 -0.41
CA GLU A 474 13.07 -30.44 0.40
C GLU A 474 14.32 -31.10 -0.17
N SER A 475 14.31 -31.39 -1.48
CA SER A 475 15.44 -32.04 -2.17
C SER A 475 16.69 -31.14 -2.23
N ASN A 476 16.52 -29.84 -1.98
CA ASN A 476 17.58 -28.83 -2.03
C ASN A 476 17.84 -28.17 -0.67
N LYS A 477 17.53 -28.84 0.46
CA LYS A 477 17.77 -28.33 1.83
C LYS A 477 19.19 -27.82 2.07
N ALA A 478 20.21 -28.45 1.46
CA ALA A 478 21.60 -28.00 1.57
C ALA A 478 21.82 -26.60 0.97
N ILE A 479 21.18 -26.30 -0.17
CA ILE A 479 21.20 -24.98 -0.82
C ILE A 479 20.50 -23.95 0.07
N LEU A 480 19.32 -24.29 0.62
CA LEU A 480 18.58 -23.43 1.53
C LEU A 480 19.39 -23.10 2.80
N LYS A 481 20.00 -24.10 3.44
CA LYS A 481 20.90 -23.90 4.58
C LYS A 481 22.07 -22.98 4.23
N SER A 482 22.63 -23.12 3.03
CA SER A 482 23.68 -22.24 2.53
C SER A 482 23.19 -20.79 2.34
N ILE A 483 21.98 -20.57 1.81
CA ILE A 483 21.38 -19.24 1.70
C ILE A 483 21.22 -18.60 3.08
N VAL A 484 20.68 -19.34 4.06
CA VAL A 484 20.50 -18.89 5.45
C VAL A 484 21.83 -18.57 6.12
N ALA A 485 22.84 -19.44 5.96
CA ALA A 485 24.15 -19.20 6.53
C ALA A 485 24.80 -17.94 5.94
N GLN A 486 24.65 -17.69 4.64
CA GLN A 486 25.23 -16.52 3.97
C GLN A 486 24.46 -15.23 4.28
N SER A 487 23.13 -15.28 4.44
CA SER A 487 22.35 -14.10 4.83
C SER A 487 22.65 -13.62 6.26
N LYS A 488 23.14 -14.51 7.13
CA LYS A 488 23.57 -14.21 8.51
C LYS A 488 25.03 -13.74 8.60
N LYS A 489 25.87 -14.03 7.61
CA LYS A 489 27.28 -13.59 7.60
C LYS A 489 27.35 -12.08 7.35
N LYS A 490 28.43 -11.45 7.81
CA LYS A 490 28.86 -10.13 7.32
C LYS A 490 29.57 -10.38 5.98
N PRO A 491 28.93 -10.13 4.82
CA PRO A 491 29.47 -10.52 3.53
C PRO A 491 30.63 -9.60 3.13
N ALA A 492 31.41 -10.06 2.15
CA ALA A 492 32.58 -9.33 1.66
C ALA A 492 32.18 -8.03 0.94
N ASN A 493 30.99 -8.00 0.33
CA ASN A 493 30.43 -6.80 -0.28
C ASN A 493 28.92 -6.67 -0.07
N THR A 494 28.42 -5.46 -0.29
CA THR A 494 27.02 -5.08 -0.08
C THR A 494 26.06 -5.79 -1.04
N ALA A 495 26.44 -6.03 -2.30
CA ALA A 495 25.57 -6.69 -3.29
C ALA A 495 25.28 -8.15 -2.91
N GLU A 496 26.30 -8.89 -2.47
CA GLU A 496 26.17 -10.25 -1.98
C GLU A 496 25.25 -10.33 -0.76
N LYS A 497 25.36 -9.34 0.15
CA LYS A 497 24.44 -9.20 1.29
C LYS A 497 22.99 -9.19 0.85
N TYR A 498 22.66 -8.25 -0.02
CA TYR A 498 21.29 -8.02 -0.47
C TYR A 498 20.78 -9.22 -1.26
N THR A 499 21.63 -9.87 -2.07
CA THR A 499 21.27 -11.10 -2.78
C THR A 499 20.90 -12.24 -1.85
N PHE A 500 21.69 -12.52 -0.82
CA PHE A 500 21.32 -13.57 0.13
C PHE A 500 20.14 -13.18 1.03
N GLN A 501 19.97 -11.89 1.35
CA GLN A 501 18.78 -11.41 2.06
C GLN A 501 17.50 -11.56 1.23
N GLN A 502 17.56 -11.27 -0.08
CA GLN A 502 16.43 -11.47 -0.97
C GLN A 502 16.09 -12.95 -1.11
N MET A 503 17.07 -13.80 -1.41
CA MET A 503 16.84 -15.25 -1.51
C MET A 503 16.35 -15.86 -0.20
N PHE A 504 16.82 -15.38 0.95
CA PHE A 504 16.30 -15.76 2.26
C PHE A 504 14.81 -15.39 2.39
N THR A 505 14.46 -14.16 2.00
CA THR A 505 13.08 -13.66 2.03
C THR A 505 12.17 -14.47 1.11
N ASP A 506 12.60 -14.74 -0.11
CA ASP A 506 11.85 -15.55 -1.08
C ASP A 506 11.63 -16.99 -0.58
N SER A 507 12.69 -17.61 -0.03
CA SER A 507 12.60 -18.97 0.55
C SER A 507 11.60 -19.02 1.70
N LYS A 508 11.68 -18.04 2.61
CA LYS A 508 10.78 -17.94 3.76
C LYS A 508 9.35 -17.69 3.32
N LYS A 509 9.13 -16.77 2.39
CA LYS A 509 7.80 -16.39 1.90
C LYS A 509 7.08 -17.57 1.25
N ALA A 510 7.74 -18.31 0.36
CA ALA A 510 7.14 -19.48 -0.28
C ALA A 510 6.68 -20.53 0.74
N LEU A 511 7.50 -20.82 1.76
CA LEU A 511 7.13 -21.79 2.80
C LEU A 511 6.07 -21.26 3.78
N VAL A 512 6.13 -19.97 4.15
CA VAL A 512 5.12 -19.33 5.01
C VAL A 512 3.75 -19.27 4.33
N ASP A 513 3.72 -19.00 3.02
CA ASP A 513 2.48 -18.99 2.25
C ASP A 513 1.82 -20.40 2.26
N ILE A 514 2.61 -21.48 2.18
CA ILE A 514 2.09 -22.85 2.31
C ILE A 514 1.66 -23.17 3.76
N TRP A 515 2.50 -22.83 4.74
CA TRP A 515 2.29 -23.17 6.15
C TRP A 515 1.15 -22.37 6.80
N LEU A 516 1.28 -21.03 6.83
CA LEU A 516 0.35 -20.16 7.58
C LEU A 516 -0.81 -19.66 6.73
N GLN A 517 -0.58 -19.47 5.44
CA GLN A 517 -1.61 -18.88 4.58
C GLN A 517 -2.43 -19.92 3.82
N ASN A 518 -2.13 -21.22 4.01
CA ASN A 518 -2.81 -22.32 3.34
C ASN A 518 -2.89 -22.07 1.81
N TYR A 519 -1.80 -21.55 1.22
CA TYR A 519 -1.76 -21.21 -0.19
C TYR A 519 -1.04 -22.30 -1.01
N PRO A 520 -1.62 -22.73 -2.14
CA PRO A 520 -3.00 -22.44 -2.58
C PRO A 520 -4.04 -23.17 -1.72
N LYS A 521 -5.27 -22.68 -1.71
CA LYS A 521 -6.31 -23.20 -0.80
C LYS A 521 -6.41 -24.71 -0.78
N ASN A 522 -6.69 -25.24 0.41
CA ASN A 522 -6.78 -26.67 0.69
C ASN A 522 -5.42 -27.38 0.64
N VAL A 523 -4.34 -26.68 1.00
CA VAL A 523 -3.15 -27.34 1.54
C VAL A 523 -3.62 -28.16 2.74
N ASP A 524 -3.47 -29.48 2.65
CA ASP A 524 -3.77 -30.35 3.78
C ASP A 524 -2.74 -30.13 4.90
N ASP A 525 -3.12 -30.50 6.12
CA ASP A 525 -2.26 -30.37 7.30
C ASP A 525 -0.89 -31.00 7.07
N ALA A 526 -0.82 -32.11 6.33
CA ALA A 526 0.43 -32.77 5.98
C ALA A 526 1.40 -31.88 5.18
N LYS A 527 0.92 -31.13 4.17
CA LYS A 527 1.77 -30.19 3.42
C LYS A 527 2.13 -28.96 4.26
N SER A 528 1.22 -28.47 5.09
CA SER A 528 1.47 -27.36 6.00
C SER A 528 2.56 -27.71 7.04
N ASP A 529 2.45 -28.87 7.67
CA ASP A 529 3.43 -29.43 8.62
C ASP A 529 4.78 -29.66 7.94
N LYS A 530 4.77 -30.13 6.69
CA LYS A 530 6.00 -30.29 5.91
C LYS A 530 6.67 -28.94 5.63
N ALA A 531 5.91 -27.91 5.28
CA ALA A 531 6.45 -26.56 5.08
C ALA A 531 7.08 -26.00 6.37
N TYR A 532 6.40 -26.15 7.51
CA TYR A 532 6.93 -25.80 8.82
C TYR A 532 8.22 -26.56 9.17
N THR A 533 8.24 -27.86 8.89
CA THR A 533 9.41 -28.72 9.11
C THR A 533 10.60 -28.22 8.30
N ILE A 534 10.42 -27.90 7.01
CA ILE A 534 11.48 -27.34 6.17
C ILE A 534 11.97 -26.00 6.75
N LEU A 535 11.05 -25.07 7.09
CA LEU A 535 11.40 -23.76 7.67
C LEU A 535 12.33 -23.91 8.88
N LYS A 536 11.98 -24.81 9.82
CA LYS A 536 12.75 -25.09 11.02
C LYS A 536 14.10 -25.74 10.71
N GLU A 537 14.11 -26.78 9.89
CA GLU A 537 15.33 -27.53 9.58
C GLU A 537 16.39 -26.72 8.84
N VAL A 538 15.98 -25.76 7.99
CA VAL A 538 16.91 -24.90 7.26
C VAL A 538 17.26 -23.62 8.02
N GLY A 539 16.59 -23.33 9.14
CA GLY A 539 16.86 -22.18 10.01
C GLY A 539 16.30 -20.85 9.49
N LEU A 540 15.14 -20.88 8.83
CA LEU A 540 14.38 -19.71 8.35
C LEU A 540 13.45 -19.11 9.43
N ILE A 541 13.14 -19.90 10.46
CA ILE A 541 12.40 -19.50 11.68
C ILE A 541 13.13 -19.98 12.94
#